data_AF-A0A934LXW3-F1
#
_entry.id   AF-A0A934LXW3-F1
#
_cell.length_a   1.000
_cell.length_b   1.000
_cell.length_c   1.000
_cell.angle_alpha   90.00
_cell.angle_beta   90.00
_cell.angle_gamma   90.00
#
_symmetry.space_group_name_H-M   'P 1'
#
loop_
_entity.id
_entity.type
_entity.pdbx_description
1 polymer ?
#
loop_
_entity_poly.entity_id
_entity_poly.type
_entity_poly.pdbx_seq_one_letter_code
_entity_poly.pdbx_strand_id
1 'polypeptide(L)'
;MPDFTSRPPRIQPELPYGEVDIPNPPSEDIAGRQQMAQMFLPMVTIIGYVFVSAAGSGRSMLLLIPMGLSVVASTTMALWNFRITRKAEREKKRIYMQRLAQMRKDMVASQDLQRRYYLYNYPGPDPVLKIAGDRQNRNSGLRLWERRTTDSDFGAIRLGIGTRHSTMIYKVSSMSGNEETHELQEALKLYQDSLYVSDVPITIPLRSYIKPQGTAIGSITKEKTPSPADESIEARFALGIAGKAPAKTYDFIRSILAHYTVFHAPTDARLYVVGAPAARPQWDWARWLPHCNTSRQQGTGDLLCFDADKVRRFWDELQTELERRQLRLADKDNQTDPTLPHLLVVVDGLTAQGEDSPLNAVQAEAAVSLLLQRGTDLGTTIIFLVPERSMVPSECQAIIEIEPVEEGVAFRYAEVGINTPRYVGEADQLITTRAETEFARRLAPLAVRTTYGADLATAVTLIEMLAANTVEEIPILSQWEKTRKPENS
;
A
#
# COMPACT_ATOMS: atom_id res chain seq x y z
N MET A 1 -31.26 -10.82 -20.36
CA MET A 1 -31.38 -9.79 -19.29
C MET A 1 -30.04 -9.68 -18.58
N PRO A 2 -29.57 -8.48 -18.20
CA PRO A 2 -28.34 -8.32 -17.43
C PRO A 2 -28.44 -9.10 -16.11
N ASP A 3 -27.38 -9.83 -15.75
CA ASP A 3 -27.30 -10.47 -14.44
C ASP A 3 -26.81 -9.42 -13.44
N PHE A 4 -27.52 -9.31 -12.35
CA PHE A 4 -27.40 -8.19 -11.43
C PHE A 4 -26.73 -8.65 -10.15
N THR A 5 -25.54 -8.14 -9.86
CA THR A 5 -24.76 -8.52 -8.68
C THR A 5 -24.98 -7.55 -7.53
N SER A 6 -25.28 -8.07 -6.34
CA SER A 6 -25.18 -7.32 -5.09
C SER A 6 -23.73 -7.29 -4.63
N ARG A 7 -23.36 -6.20 -3.94
CA ARG A 7 -22.02 -6.04 -3.34
C ARG A 7 -22.17 -6.22 -1.82
N PRO A 8 -21.87 -7.40 -1.25
CA PRO A 8 -21.99 -7.61 0.19
C PRO A 8 -20.94 -6.81 0.97
N PRO A 9 -21.09 -6.67 2.30
CA PRO A 9 -20.03 -6.13 3.15
C PRO A 9 -18.76 -6.97 3.06
N ARG A 10 -17.60 -6.31 2.95
CA ARG A 10 -16.30 -6.96 2.83
C ARG A 10 -15.75 -7.31 4.22
N ILE A 11 -15.24 -8.53 4.37
CA ILE A 11 -14.47 -8.97 5.54
C ILE A 11 -13.00 -9.05 5.14
N GLN A 12 -12.14 -8.31 5.84
CA GLN A 12 -10.71 -8.30 5.60
C GLN A 12 -9.96 -9.04 6.72
N PRO A 13 -8.84 -9.71 6.41
CA PRO A 13 -7.90 -10.14 7.42
C PRO A 13 -7.35 -8.95 8.21
N GLU A 14 -6.92 -9.20 9.44
CA GLU A 14 -6.24 -8.20 10.24
C GLU A 14 -4.80 -7.98 9.75
N LEU A 15 -4.37 -6.73 9.67
CA LEU A 15 -2.99 -6.35 9.38
C LEU A 15 -2.28 -6.00 10.70
N PRO A 16 -1.29 -6.79 11.16
CA PRO A 16 -0.54 -6.42 12.36
C PRO A 16 0.28 -5.15 12.09
N TYR A 17 0.31 -4.22 13.03
CA TYR A 17 1.10 -2.98 12.94
C TYR A 17 1.65 -2.60 14.32
N GLY A 18 2.78 -1.91 14.33
CA GLY A 18 3.36 -1.35 15.55
C GLY A 18 4.87 -1.53 15.67
N GLU A 19 5.39 -1.13 16.82
CA GLU A 19 6.81 -1.21 17.13
C GLU A 19 7.02 -2.04 18.39
N VAL A 20 8.03 -2.90 18.39
CA VAL A 20 8.42 -3.72 19.55
C VAL A 20 9.86 -3.42 19.91
N ASP A 21 10.09 -3.04 21.16
CA ASP A 21 11.43 -2.74 21.63
C ASP A 21 12.21 -4.03 21.93
N ILE A 22 13.32 -4.20 21.24
CA ILE A 22 14.35 -5.19 21.54
C ILE A 22 15.13 -4.67 22.76
N PRO A 23 15.18 -5.45 23.85
CA PRO A 23 15.91 -5.07 25.05
C PRO A 23 17.42 -5.03 24.78
N ASN A 24 18.10 -4.14 25.48
CA ASN A 24 19.55 -4.03 25.40
C ASN A 24 20.22 -5.32 25.88
N PRO A 25 21.36 -5.70 25.28
CA PRO A 25 22.15 -6.83 25.75
C PRO A 25 22.58 -6.62 27.21
N PRO A 26 22.79 -7.71 27.97
CA PRO A 26 23.26 -7.59 29.34
C PRO A 26 24.65 -6.94 29.36
N SER A 27 24.81 -5.85 30.12
CA SER A 27 26.11 -5.20 30.31
C SER A 27 27.08 -6.13 31.04
N GLU A 28 28.35 -6.12 30.66
CA GLU A 28 29.39 -6.77 31.45
C GLU A 28 29.55 -6.05 32.80
N ASP A 29 29.47 -6.79 33.90
CA ASP A 29 29.57 -6.23 35.24
C ASP A 29 31.02 -5.75 35.47
N ILE A 30 31.27 -4.43 35.42
CA ILE A 30 32.57 -3.79 35.74
C ILE A 30 33.10 -4.26 37.12
N ALA A 31 32.18 -4.64 38.01
CA ALA A 31 32.45 -5.23 39.31
C ALA A 31 33.35 -6.48 39.25
N GLY A 32 33.28 -7.29 38.18
CA GLY A 32 34.14 -8.46 38.01
C GLY A 32 35.63 -8.10 37.91
N ARG A 33 35.95 -6.95 37.28
CA ARG A 33 37.32 -6.46 37.13
C ARG A 33 37.87 -5.91 38.46
N GLN A 34 37.03 -5.26 39.25
CA GLN A 34 37.36 -4.79 40.60
C GLN A 34 37.51 -5.93 41.60
N GLN A 35 36.68 -6.98 41.50
CA GLN A 35 36.81 -8.21 42.30
C GLN A 35 38.08 -8.98 41.98
N MET A 36 38.49 -9.04 40.71
CA MET A 36 39.79 -9.59 40.31
C MET A 36 40.95 -8.79 40.91
N ALA A 37 40.87 -7.45 40.97
CA ALA A 37 41.88 -6.61 41.62
C ALA A 37 41.94 -6.83 43.15
N GLN A 38 40.78 -7.01 43.80
CA GLN A 38 40.69 -7.34 45.24
C GLN A 38 41.32 -8.70 45.59
N MET A 39 41.40 -9.64 44.64
CA MET A 39 42.10 -10.93 44.83
C MET A 39 43.60 -10.75 45.06
N PHE A 40 44.21 -9.70 44.50
CA PHE A 40 45.65 -9.43 44.64
C PHE A 40 45.99 -8.55 45.85
N LEU A 41 45.02 -7.83 46.43
CA LEU A 41 45.24 -6.93 47.57
C LEU A 41 45.89 -7.65 48.79
N PRO A 42 45.45 -8.85 49.21
CA PRO A 42 46.05 -9.57 50.34
C PRO A 42 47.47 -10.09 50.05
N MET A 43 47.78 -10.38 48.79
CA MET A 43 49.12 -10.81 48.38
C MET A 43 50.11 -9.65 48.49
N VAL A 44 49.70 -8.44 48.09
CA VAL A 44 50.50 -7.22 48.22
C VAL A 44 50.74 -6.87 49.69
N THR A 45 49.75 -7.05 50.57
CA THR A 45 49.93 -6.77 52.01
C THR A 45 50.88 -7.76 52.69
N ILE A 46 50.87 -9.05 52.31
CA ILE A 46 51.86 -10.03 52.81
C ILE A 46 53.27 -9.63 52.38
N ILE A 47 53.48 -9.32 51.09
CA ILE A 47 54.80 -8.94 50.56
C ILE A 47 55.31 -7.68 51.26
N GLY A 48 54.45 -6.67 51.43
CA GLY A 48 54.77 -5.45 52.17
C GLY A 48 55.08 -5.70 53.65
N TYR A 49 54.31 -6.56 54.33
CA TYR A 49 54.55 -6.90 55.73
C TYR A 49 55.88 -7.66 55.93
N VAL A 50 56.18 -8.64 55.07
CA VAL A 50 57.45 -9.39 55.11
C VAL A 50 58.64 -8.45 54.86
N PHE A 51 58.51 -7.52 53.93
CA PHE A 51 59.54 -6.52 53.65
C PHE A 51 59.80 -5.58 54.84
N VAL A 52 58.74 -5.05 55.47
CA VAL A 52 58.84 -4.17 56.66
C VAL A 52 59.33 -4.93 57.89
N SER A 53 58.94 -6.20 58.04
CA SER A 53 59.41 -7.09 59.11
C SER A 53 60.91 -7.38 58.97
N ALA A 54 61.42 -7.55 57.74
CA ALA A 54 62.83 -7.76 57.47
C ALA A 54 63.68 -6.48 57.70
N ALA A 55 63.07 -5.30 57.61
CA ALA A 55 63.73 -4.00 57.74
C ALA A 55 63.89 -3.48 59.19
N GLY A 56 63.54 -4.27 60.22
CA GLY A 56 64.07 -4.04 61.58
C GLY A 56 63.10 -3.50 62.65
N SER A 57 61.82 -3.86 62.63
CA SER A 57 60.95 -3.67 63.83
C SER A 57 60.54 -5.02 64.41
N GLY A 58 60.84 -5.25 65.69
CA GLY A 58 60.55 -6.47 66.44
C GLY A 58 59.05 -6.72 66.63
N ARG A 59 58.38 -7.15 65.56
CA ARG A 59 56.99 -7.58 65.58
C ARG A 59 56.93 -9.11 65.49
N SER A 60 56.04 -9.69 66.28
CA SER A 60 55.97 -11.14 66.48
C SER A 60 55.72 -11.90 65.17
N MET A 61 56.58 -12.88 64.87
CA MET A 61 56.41 -13.82 63.75
C MET A 61 55.09 -14.61 63.83
N LEU A 62 54.48 -14.66 65.02
CA LEU A 62 53.19 -15.33 65.27
C LEU A 62 52.01 -14.68 64.52
N LEU A 63 52.11 -13.39 64.14
CA LEU A 63 51.08 -12.69 63.35
C LEU A 63 51.02 -13.15 61.88
N LEU A 64 52.02 -13.89 61.38
CA LEU A 64 51.99 -14.49 60.03
C LEU A 64 50.95 -15.61 59.90
N ILE A 65 50.65 -16.34 60.97
CA ILE A 65 49.71 -17.47 60.97
C ILE A 65 48.26 -17.00 60.66
N PRO A 66 47.69 -16.04 61.40
CA PRO A 66 46.35 -15.52 61.07
C PRO A 66 46.32 -14.78 59.72
N MET A 67 47.43 -14.18 59.28
CA MET A 67 47.53 -13.55 57.97
C MET A 67 47.56 -14.58 56.82
N GLY A 68 48.26 -15.70 56.98
CA GLY A 68 48.28 -16.80 56.01
C GLY A 68 46.90 -17.45 55.87
N LEU A 69 46.20 -17.69 56.99
CA LEU A 69 44.85 -18.23 57.00
C LEU A 69 43.82 -17.31 56.32
N SER A 70 43.92 -15.99 56.52
CA SER A 70 43.01 -15.03 55.90
C SER A 70 43.22 -14.93 54.37
N VAL A 71 44.44 -15.12 53.90
CA VAL A 71 44.75 -15.14 52.45
C VAL A 71 44.23 -16.41 51.80
N VAL A 72 44.36 -17.57 52.45
CA VAL A 72 43.76 -18.81 51.96
C VAL A 72 42.22 -18.67 51.92
N ALA A 73 41.60 -18.19 53.00
CA ALA A 73 40.16 -17.99 53.05
C ALA A 73 39.66 -17.01 51.97
N SER A 74 40.30 -15.84 51.83
CA SER A 74 39.91 -14.84 50.82
C SER A 74 40.12 -15.33 49.39
N THR A 75 41.21 -16.06 49.11
CA THR A 75 41.47 -16.63 47.78
C THR A 75 40.45 -17.71 47.42
N THR A 76 40.11 -18.61 48.36
CA THR A 76 39.08 -19.62 48.13
C THR A 76 37.71 -19.01 47.89
N MET A 77 37.35 -17.95 48.63
CA MET A 77 36.10 -17.23 48.46
C MET A 77 36.05 -16.46 47.14
N ALA A 78 37.15 -15.83 46.73
CA ALA A 78 37.24 -15.13 45.45
C ALA A 78 37.07 -16.09 44.26
N LEU A 79 37.71 -17.25 44.29
CA LEU A 79 37.55 -18.28 43.25
C LEU A 79 36.12 -18.85 43.22
N TRP A 80 35.48 -19.01 44.38
CA TRP A 80 34.09 -19.46 44.46
C TRP A 80 33.13 -18.41 43.89
N ASN A 81 33.28 -17.15 44.30
CA ASN A 81 32.51 -16.01 43.78
C ASN A 81 32.70 -15.86 42.27
N PHE A 82 33.92 -15.98 41.76
CA PHE A 82 34.22 -15.89 40.34
C PHE A 82 33.55 -16.99 39.51
N ARG A 83 33.42 -18.20 40.05
CA ARG A 83 32.65 -19.27 39.39
C ARG A 83 31.15 -18.99 39.39
N ILE A 84 30.62 -18.44 40.48
CA ILE A 84 29.20 -18.08 40.60
C ILE A 84 28.85 -16.93 39.66
N THR A 85 29.65 -15.86 39.62
CA THR A 85 29.44 -14.71 38.74
C THR A 85 29.50 -15.10 37.28
N ARG A 86 30.51 -15.89 36.86
CA ARG A 86 30.58 -16.41 35.49
C ARG A 86 29.40 -17.31 35.10
N LYS A 87 28.88 -18.10 36.04
CA LYS A 87 27.68 -18.91 35.79
C LYS A 87 26.45 -18.01 35.62
N ALA A 88 26.29 -17.02 36.48
CA ALA A 88 25.19 -16.06 36.42
C ALA A 88 25.23 -15.24 35.11
N GLU A 89 26.41 -14.78 34.67
CA GLU A 89 26.57 -14.07 33.39
C GLU A 89 26.17 -14.95 32.19
N ARG A 90 26.63 -16.20 32.15
CA ARG A 90 26.25 -17.15 31.09
C ARG A 90 24.75 -17.41 31.07
N GLU A 91 24.13 -17.49 32.24
CA GLU A 91 22.68 -17.67 32.36
C GLU A 91 21.93 -16.43 31.87
N LYS A 92 22.35 -15.21 32.26
CA LYS A 92 21.81 -13.96 31.72
C LYS A 92 21.89 -13.92 30.19
N LYS A 93 23.05 -14.26 29.62
CA LYS A 93 23.26 -14.34 28.16
C LYS A 93 22.36 -15.40 27.50
N ARG A 94 22.22 -16.58 28.11
CA ARG A 94 21.33 -17.64 27.61
C ARG A 94 19.86 -17.22 27.60
N ILE A 95 19.38 -16.60 28.69
CA ILE A 95 18.00 -16.11 28.79
C ILE A 95 17.75 -15.01 27.75
N TYR A 96 18.72 -14.12 27.55
CA TYR A 96 18.65 -13.09 26.52
C TYR A 96 18.52 -13.70 25.12
N MET A 97 19.37 -14.67 24.77
CA MET A 97 19.29 -15.38 23.49
C MET A 97 17.96 -16.13 23.30
N GLN A 98 17.42 -16.75 24.34
CA GLN A 98 16.10 -17.38 24.29
C GLN A 98 14.99 -16.35 24.03
N ARG A 99 15.08 -15.16 24.64
CA ARG A 99 14.14 -14.07 24.40
C ARG A 99 14.21 -13.54 22.97
N LEU A 100 15.41 -13.35 22.42
CA LEU A 100 15.60 -12.97 21.02
C LEU A 100 15.02 -14.03 20.06
N ALA A 101 15.22 -15.32 20.37
CA ALA A 101 14.64 -16.41 19.58
C ALA A 101 13.10 -16.40 19.60
N GLN A 102 12.49 -16.13 20.75
CA GLN A 102 11.04 -15.97 20.87
C GLN A 102 10.54 -14.75 20.07
N MET A 103 11.22 -13.60 20.17
CA MET A 103 10.90 -12.40 19.37
C MET A 103 11.02 -12.66 17.87
N ARG A 104 12.03 -13.42 17.43
CA ARG A 104 12.18 -13.83 16.02
C ARG A 104 11.00 -14.69 15.57
N LYS A 105 10.52 -15.61 16.41
CA LYS A 105 9.34 -16.43 16.10
C LYS A 105 8.08 -15.58 15.97
N ASP A 106 7.89 -14.62 16.88
CA ASP A 106 6.74 -13.72 16.87
C ASP A 106 6.79 -12.75 15.68
N MET A 107 8.00 -12.32 15.28
CA MET A 107 8.23 -11.54 14.06
C MET A 107 7.86 -12.33 12.80
N VAL A 108 8.31 -13.57 12.66
CA VAL A 108 7.95 -14.39 11.49
C VAL A 108 6.43 -14.62 11.44
N ALA A 109 5.80 -14.86 12.58
CA ALA A 109 4.34 -15.01 12.64
C ALA A 109 3.61 -13.72 12.22
N SER A 110 4.11 -12.54 12.61
CA SER A 110 3.52 -11.26 12.17
C SER A 110 3.75 -10.99 10.69
N GLN A 111 4.94 -11.32 10.14
CA GLN A 111 5.23 -11.25 8.71
C GLN A 111 4.33 -12.17 7.89
N ASP A 112 4.03 -13.38 8.40
CA ASP A 112 3.10 -14.30 7.75
C ASP A 112 1.66 -13.76 7.72
N LEU A 113 1.21 -13.10 8.80
CA LEU A 113 -0.08 -12.41 8.82
C LEU A 113 -0.12 -11.25 7.83
N GLN A 114 0.94 -10.45 7.72
CA GLN A 114 1.06 -9.40 6.70
C GLN A 114 0.98 -9.99 5.29
N ARG A 115 1.71 -11.08 5.02
CA ARG A 115 1.69 -11.75 3.71
C ARG A 115 0.28 -12.25 3.36
N ARG A 116 -0.41 -12.88 4.33
CA ARG A 116 -1.81 -13.31 4.15
C ARG A 116 -2.74 -12.14 3.87
N TYR A 117 -2.59 -11.02 4.59
CA TYR A 117 -3.37 -9.81 4.35
C TYR A 117 -3.18 -9.29 2.93
N TYR A 118 -1.92 -9.10 2.48
CA TYR A 118 -1.65 -8.57 1.15
C TYR A 118 -2.04 -9.54 0.04
N LEU A 119 -1.75 -10.83 0.16
CA LEU A 119 -2.15 -11.84 -0.83
C LEU A 119 -3.66 -12.00 -0.93
N TYR A 120 -4.38 -11.82 0.19
CA TYR A 120 -5.84 -11.84 0.18
C TYR A 120 -6.39 -10.59 -0.53
N ASN A 121 -6.00 -9.38 -0.13
CA ASN A 121 -6.55 -8.13 -0.66
C ASN A 121 -6.08 -7.78 -2.08
N TYR A 122 -4.90 -8.24 -2.46
CA TYR A 122 -4.28 -8.02 -3.76
C TYR A 122 -3.82 -9.36 -4.35
N PRO A 123 -4.75 -10.23 -4.76
CA PRO A 123 -4.39 -11.54 -5.30
C PRO A 123 -3.75 -11.42 -6.70
N GLY A 124 -3.05 -12.48 -7.12
CA GLY A 124 -2.43 -12.53 -8.45
C GLY A 124 -3.45 -12.78 -9.57
N PRO A 125 -2.97 -12.93 -10.82
CA PRO A 125 -3.83 -13.11 -11.98
C PRO A 125 -4.77 -14.32 -11.87
N ASP A 126 -4.28 -15.47 -11.43
CA ASP A 126 -5.10 -16.70 -11.40
C ASP A 126 -6.29 -16.61 -10.42
N PRO A 127 -6.14 -16.16 -9.16
CA PRO A 127 -7.30 -15.94 -8.31
C PRO A 127 -8.23 -14.83 -8.83
N VAL A 128 -7.70 -13.77 -9.47
CA VAL A 128 -8.52 -12.72 -10.11
C VAL A 128 -9.44 -13.32 -11.19
N LEU A 129 -8.92 -14.21 -12.04
CA LEU A 129 -9.71 -14.93 -13.04
C LEU A 129 -10.79 -15.84 -12.43
N LYS A 130 -10.50 -16.44 -11.27
CA LYS A 130 -11.47 -17.25 -10.52
C LYS A 130 -12.58 -16.39 -9.94
N ILE A 131 -12.26 -15.25 -9.33
CA ILE A 131 -13.23 -14.30 -8.77
C ILE A 131 -14.18 -13.81 -9.88
N ALA A 132 -13.66 -13.50 -11.08
CA ALA A 132 -14.48 -13.10 -12.22
C ALA A 132 -15.41 -14.22 -12.73
N GLY A 133 -15.08 -15.49 -12.49
CA GLY A 133 -15.82 -16.65 -12.97
C GLY A 133 -16.75 -17.32 -11.98
N ASP A 134 -16.64 -17.03 -10.69
CA ASP A 134 -17.43 -17.68 -9.65
C ASP A 134 -18.88 -17.17 -9.62
N ARG A 135 -19.70 -17.68 -10.55
CA ARG A 135 -21.12 -17.34 -10.70
C ARG A 135 -22.06 -18.11 -9.78
N GLN A 136 -21.64 -19.28 -9.31
CA GLN A 136 -22.51 -20.24 -8.62
C GLN A 136 -22.49 -20.06 -7.10
N ASN A 137 -21.43 -19.49 -6.50
CA ASN A 137 -21.36 -19.16 -5.08
C ASN A 137 -22.10 -17.87 -4.71
N ARG A 138 -23.37 -17.76 -5.12
CA ARG A 138 -24.25 -16.62 -4.79
C ARG A 138 -24.44 -16.39 -3.29
N ASN A 139 -24.16 -17.41 -2.46
CA ASN A 139 -24.30 -17.38 -1.01
C ASN A 139 -22.95 -17.32 -0.24
N SER A 140 -21.80 -17.40 -0.93
CA SER A 140 -20.48 -17.37 -0.30
C SER A 140 -19.69 -16.16 -0.81
N GLY A 141 -19.78 -15.04 -0.10
CA GLY A 141 -18.82 -13.93 -0.14
C GLY A 141 -18.21 -13.59 -1.51
N LEU A 142 -19.03 -13.14 -2.47
CA LEU A 142 -18.55 -12.70 -3.78
C LEU A 142 -17.58 -11.52 -3.58
N ARG A 143 -16.29 -11.76 -3.88
CA ARG A 143 -15.22 -10.76 -3.84
C ARG A 143 -15.20 -9.83 -5.06
N LEU A 144 -16.10 -10.07 -6.02
CA LEU A 144 -16.27 -9.24 -7.20
C LEU A 144 -16.81 -7.87 -6.78
N TRP A 145 -16.15 -6.81 -7.23
CA TRP A 145 -16.49 -5.41 -6.97
C TRP A 145 -16.62 -5.07 -5.48
N GLU A 146 -15.82 -5.74 -4.64
CA GLU A 146 -15.87 -5.61 -3.18
C GLU A 146 -15.35 -4.26 -2.65
N ARG A 147 -14.44 -3.59 -3.37
CA ARG A 147 -13.85 -2.31 -2.94
C ARG A 147 -14.84 -1.16 -3.10
N ARG A 148 -14.99 -0.34 -2.06
CA ARG A 148 -15.86 0.85 -2.04
C ARG A 148 -15.04 2.12 -2.23
N THR A 149 -15.68 3.16 -2.75
CA THR A 149 -15.06 4.50 -2.91
C THR A 149 -14.59 5.11 -1.59
N THR A 150 -15.09 4.61 -0.46
CA THR A 150 -14.72 4.98 0.92
C THR A 150 -13.63 4.11 1.54
N ASP A 151 -13.16 3.07 0.83
CA ASP A 151 -12.09 2.21 1.34
C ASP A 151 -10.71 2.79 1.00
N SER A 152 -9.73 2.56 1.86
CA SER A 152 -8.36 3.07 1.67
C SER A 152 -7.59 2.40 0.52
N ASP A 153 -8.02 1.21 0.09
CA ASP A 153 -7.45 0.47 -1.05
C ASP A 153 -8.21 0.69 -2.36
N PHE A 154 -9.18 1.59 -2.39
CA PHE A 154 -9.84 2.02 -3.61
C PHE A 154 -8.85 2.75 -4.52
N GLY A 155 -8.80 2.35 -5.79
CA GLY A 155 -7.84 2.90 -6.73
C GLY A 155 -6.44 2.27 -6.63
N ALA A 156 -6.20 1.29 -5.76
CA ALA A 156 -4.89 0.66 -5.67
C ALA A 156 -4.68 -0.44 -6.74
N ILE A 157 -3.60 -0.32 -7.53
CA ILE A 157 -3.17 -1.32 -8.52
C ILE A 157 -2.06 -2.21 -7.97
N ARG A 158 -2.06 -3.49 -8.36
CA ARG A 158 -1.00 -4.46 -8.04
C ARG A 158 -0.05 -4.58 -9.22
N LEU A 159 1.25 -4.45 -8.98
CA LEU A 159 2.29 -4.61 -10.01
C LEU A 159 2.77 -6.07 -10.08
N GLY A 160 2.92 -6.72 -8.94
CA GLY A 160 3.56 -8.04 -8.87
C GLY A 160 3.98 -8.39 -7.46
N ILE A 161 4.83 -9.41 -7.33
CA ILE A 161 5.37 -9.85 -6.04
C ILE A 161 6.75 -9.24 -5.83
N GLY A 162 7.00 -8.72 -4.64
CA GLY A 162 8.30 -8.17 -4.27
C GLY A 162 8.46 -8.04 -2.76
N THR A 163 9.33 -7.12 -2.35
CA THR A 163 9.62 -6.85 -0.95
C THR A 163 9.15 -5.44 -0.56
N ARG A 164 8.47 -5.33 0.58
CA ARG A 164 7.97 -4.05 1.14
C ARG A 164 8.51 -3.83 2.54
N HIS A 165 8.43 -2.59 3.01
CA HIS A 165 8.63 -2.30 4.43
C HIS A 165 7.55 -3.01 5.27
N SER A 166 7.99 -3.62 6.37
CA SER A 166 7.10 -4.25 7.34
C SER A 166 6.29 -3.20 8.09
N THR A 167 5.04 -3.50 8.37
CA THR A 167 4.19 -2.70 9.27
C THR A 167 4.51 -2.92 10.75
N MET A 168 5.30 -3.96 11.06
CA MET A 168 5.71 -4.35 12.40
C MET A 168 7.24 -4.30 12.52
N ILE A 169 7.79 -3.35 13.28
CA ILE A 169 9.23 -3.08 13.35
C ILE A 169 9.77 -3.38 14.76
N TYR A 170 10.88 -4.13 14.84
CA TYR A 170 11.50 -4.49 16.12
C TYR A 170 12.70 -3.58 16.41
N LYS A 171 12.50 -2.47 17.11
CA LYS A 171 13.54 -1.45 17.32
C LYS A 171 14.53 -1.85 18.41
N VAL A 172 15.83 -1.65 18.18
CA VAL A 172 16.82 -1.77 19.24
C VAL A 172 16.76 -0.54 20.14
N SER A 173 16.49 -0.74 21.43
CA SER A 173 16.58 0.33 22.44
C SER A 173 17.98 0.96 22.44
N SER A 174 18.07 2.25 22.74
CA SER A 174 19.25 3.12 22.54
C SER A 174 20.61 2.42 22.61
N MET A 175 21.44 2.63 21.56
CA MET A 175 22.82 2.13 21.38
C MET A 175 23.81 2.73 22.41
N SER A 176 23.58 2.50 23.70
CA SER A 176 24.38 3.10 24.78
C SER A 176 25.66 2.31 25.10
N GLY A 177 26.08 1.37 24.25
CA GLY A 177 27.28 0.57 24.44
C GLY A 177 28.15 0.54 23.18
N ASN A 178 29.38 1.05 23.28
CA ASN A 178 30.40 1.00 22.21
C ASN A 178 31.03 -0.40 22.03
N GLU A 179 30.51 -1.43 22.70
CA GLU A 179 31.08 -2.78 22.67
C GLU A 179 30.30 -3.68 21.70
N GLU A 180 30.92 -4.04 20.59
CA GLU A 180 30.40 -4.99 19.59
C GLU A 180 30.34 -6.41 20.19
N THR A 181 29.26 -6.69 20.92
CA THR A 181 29.02 -8.01 21.52
C THR A 181 28.22 -8.88 20.56
N HIS A 182 28.43 -10.20 20.56
CA HIS A 182 27.66 -11.16 19.74
C HIS A 182 26.14 -11.03 19.94
N GLU A 183 25.70 -10.79 21.18
CA GLU A 183 24.31 -10.55 21.55
C GLU A 183 23.72 -9.30 20.88
N LEU A 184 24.52 -8.24 20.77
CA LEU A 184 24.14 -7.01 20.07
C LEU A 184 24.01 -7.25 18.56
N GLN A 185 24.90 -8.05 17.97
CA GLN A 185 24.83 -8.41 16.55
C GLN A 185 23.54 -9.19 16.23
N GLU A 186 23.15 -10.15 17.08
CA GLU A 186 21.90 -10.90 16.90
C GLU A 186 20.65 -10.01 17.06
N ALA A 187 20.69 -9.04 17.99
CA ALA A 187 19.64 -8.04 18.13
C ALA A 187 19.53 -7.11 16.90
N LEU A 188 20.67 -6.64 16.39
CA LEU A 188 20.72 -5.81 15.17
C LEU A 188 20.24 -6.58 13.93
N LYS A 189 20.58 -7.87 13.84
CA LYS A 189 20.08 -8.75 12.78
C LYS A 189 18.57 -8.90 12.86
N LEU A 190 18.02 -9.13 14.06
CA LEU A 190 16.57 -9.19 14.26
C LEU A 190 15.88 -7.87 13.84
N TYR A 191 16.48 -6.73 14.18
CA TYR A 191 16.00 -5.43 13.71
C TYR A 191 16.01 -5.32 12.19
N GLN A 192 17.12 -5.65 11.52
CA GLN A 192 17.24 -5.63 10.06
C GLN A 192 16.22 -6.55 9.38
N ASP A 193 16.06 -7.78 9.88
CA ASP A 193 15.09 -8.76 9.37
C ASP A 193 13.64 -8.27 9.56
N SER A 194 13.38 -7.44 10.59
CA SER A 194 12.05 -6.88 10.85
C SER A 194 11.68 -5.74 9.91
N LEU A 195 12.64 -5.09 9.23
CA LEU A 195 12.37 -3.91 8.42
C LEU A 195 11.57 -4.22 7.15
N TYR A 196 11.68 -5.45 6.64
CA TYR A 196 11.14 -5.82 5.34
C TYR A 196 10.35 -7.13 5.39
N VAL A 197 9.33 -7.22 4.55
CA VAL A 197 8.58 -8.45 4.28
C VAL A 197 8.67 -8.77 2.80
N SER A 198 9.19 -9.95 2.49
CA SER A 198 9.31 -10.47 1.14
C SER A 198 8.11 -11.35 0.75
N ASP A 199 7.98 -11.58 -0.56
CA ASP A 199 6.90 -12.34 -1.19
C ASP A 199 5.53 -11.73 -0.97
N VAL A 200 5.45 -10.40 -1.05
CA VAL A 200 4.21 -9.64 -0.88
C VAL A 200 3.87 -8.84 -2.15
N PRO A 201 2.58 -8.71 -2.46
CA PRO A 201 2.12 -7.82 -3.53
C PRO A 201 2.59 -6.37 -3.36
N ILE A 202 3.28 -5.85 -4.38
CA ILE A 202 3.60 -4.43 -4.49
C ILE A 202 2.39 -3.71 -5.09
N THR A 203 1.91 -2.69 -4.39
CA THR A 203 0.69 -1.97 -4.76
C THR A 203 0.92 -0.48 -4.82
N ILE A 204 0.41 0.17 -5.85
CA ILE A 204 0.50 1.63 -6.02
C ILE A 204 -0.92 2.22 -5.93
N PRO A 205 -1.16 3.20 -5.05
CA PRO A 205 -2.43 3.90 -4.92
C PRO A 205 -2.59 4.92 -6.06
N LEU A 206 -3.65 4.83 -6.86
CA LEU A 206 -3.94 5.79 -7.93
C LEU A 206 -4.83 6.95 -7.50
N ARG A 207 -5.57 6.78 -6.40
CA ARG A 207 -6.48 7.77 -5.83
C ARG A 207 -6.11 8.06 -4.38
N SER A 208 -6.22 9.32 -3.98
CA SER A 208 -5.98 9.70 -2.59
C SER A 208 -7.16 9.25 -1.74
N TYR A 209 -6.85 8.73 -0.56
CA TYR A 209 -7.84 8.42 0.45
C TYR A 209 -7.77 9.42 1.57
N ILE A 210 -8.84 10.19 1.75
CA ILE A 210 -9.05 11.02 2.95
C ILE A 210 -10.12 10.32 3.76
N LYS A 211 -9.75 9.80 4.93
CA LYS A 211 -10.71 9.23 5.87
C LYS A 211 -11.72 10.31 6.24
N PRO A 212 -13.04 10.12 6.02
CA PRO A 212 -14.03 11.07 6.49
C PRO A 212 -13.89 11.18 8.00
N GLN A 213 -13.70 12.39 8.52
CA GLN A 213 -13.63 12.65 9.97
C GLN A 213 -14.96 12.26 10.59
N GLY A 214 -15.06 11.03 11.09
CA GLY A 214 -16.18 10.61 11.92
C GLY A 214 -16.19 11.48 13.16
N THR A 215 -17.28 12.19 13.39
CA THR A 215 -17.55 12.95 14.61
C THR A 215 -17.24 12.05 15.80
N ALA A 216 -16.17 12.38 16.53
CA ALA A 216 -15.70 11.60 17.66
C ALA A 216 -16.72 11.68 18.79
N ILE A 217 -17.70 10.79 18.79
CA ILE A 217 -18.53 10.54 19.96
C ILE A 217 -17.69 9.66 20.90
N GLY A 218 -17.01 10.34 21.83
CA GLY A 218 -16.59 9.82 23.13
C GLY A 218 -15.80 8.51 23.13
N SER A 219 -14.48 8.60 23.06
CA SER A 219 -13.63 7.66 23.80
C SER A 219 -12.37 8.38 24.27
N ILE A 220 -12.43 8.83 25.53
CA ILE A 220 -11.25 9.17 26.32
C ILE A 220 -10.55 7.84 26.63
N THR A 221 -9.24 7.78 26.34
CA THR A 221 -8.18 6.89 26.87
C THR A 221 -7.39 6.11 25.80
N LYS A 222 -6.07 6.23 25.96
CA LYS A 222 -4.92 5.75 25.15
C LYS A 222 -4.61 6.59 23.91
N GLU A 223 -3.44 7.24 23.96
CA GLU A 223 -2.68 7.69 22.79
C GLU A 223 -2.60 6.53 21.81
N LYS A 224 -3.52 6.51 20.85
CA LYS A 224 -3.51 5.55 19.76
C LYS A 224 -2.43 6.08 18.83
N THR A 225 -1.27 5.44 18.81
CA THR A 225 -0.33 5.62 17.70
C THR A 225 -1.13 5.49 16.41
N PRO A 226 -1.09 6.49 15.50
CA PRO A 226 -1.88 6.46 14.29
C PRO A 226 -1.59 5.14 13.56
N SER A 227 -2.64 4.43 13.16
CA SER A 227 -2.44 3.26 12.32
C SER A 227 -1.78 3.72 11.02
N PRO A 228 -0.94 2.93 10.34
CA PRO A 228 -0.52 3.22 8.98
C PRO A 228 -1.70 3.41 8.01
N ALA A 229 -2.89 2.91 8.38
CA ALA A 229 -4.14 3.12 7.66
C ALA A 229 -4.79 4.52 7.90
N ASP A 230 -4.30 5.28 8.89
CA ASP A 230 -4.77 6.63 9.22
C ASP A 230 -3.89 7.73 8.57
N GLU A 231 -2.70 7.41 8.08
CA GLU A 231 -1.89 8.34 7.29
C GLU A 231 -2.46 8.47 5.87
N SER A 232 -2.61 9.71 5.39
CA SER A 232 -3.05 9.98 4.03
C SER A 232 -2.04 9.41 3.04
N ILE A 233 -2.42 8.35 2.34
CA ILE A 233 -1.57 7.74 1.32
C ILE A 233 -1.57 8.64 0.09
N GLU A 234 -0.39 9.16 -0.27
CA GLU A 234 -0.24 10.01 -1.44
C GLU A 234 -0.50 9.19 -2.72
N ALA A 235 -1.36 9.70 -3.58
CA ALA A 235 -1.75 9.02 -4.81
C ALA A 235 -0.75 9.29 -5.94
N ARG A 236 -0.58 8.30 -6.82
CA ARG A 236 0.21 8.39 -8.05
C ARG A 236 -0.72 8.33 -9.25
N PHE A 237 -1.14 9.50 -9.72
CA PHE A 237 -2.16 9.63 -10.76
C PHE A 237 -1.60 9.80 -12.18
N ALA A 238 -0.28 10.02 -12.32
CA ALA A 238 0.40 10.08 -13.60
C ALA A 238 1.55 9.07 -13.61
N LEU A 239 1.41 8.02 -14.41
CA LEU A 239 2.33 6.88 -14.44
C LEU A 239 2.86 6.63 -15.86
N GLY A 240 4.15 6.34 -15.97
CA GLY A 240 4.75 5.79 -17.19
C GLY A 240 5.11 4.32 -17.01
N ILE A 241 4.71 3.46 -17.95
CA ILE A 241 5.14 2.06 -18.04
C ILE A 241 6.02 1.94 -19.28
N ALA A 242 7.31 1.71 -19.07
CA ALA A 242 8.31 1.55 -20.11
C ALA A 242 8.70 0.09 -20.28
N GLY A 243 8.72 -0.42 -21.52
CA GLY A 243 9.16 -1.79 -21.76
C GLY A 243 9.56 -2.06 -23.21
N LYS A 244 10.80 -2.53 -23.40
CA LYS A 244 11.39 -2.81 -24.72
C LYS A 244 10.74 -3.99 -25.45
N ALA A 245 10.02 -4.85 -24.74
CA ALA A 245 9.33 -6.01 -25.28
C ALA A 245 7.81 -5.79 -25.22
N PRO A 246 7.18 -5.23 -26.28
CA PRO A 246 5.77 -4.82 -26.25
C PRO A 246 4.81 -5.92 -25.81
N ALA A 247 5.01 -7.16 -26.28
CA ALA A 247 4.16 -8.29 -25.90
C ALA A 247 4.13 -8.52 -24.37
N LYS A 248 5.28 -8.42 -23.70
CA LYS A 248 5.39 -8.57 -22.24
C LYS A 248 4.81 -7.37 -21.49
N THR A 249 5.01 -6.16 -22.01
CA THR A 249 4.38 -4.95 -21.47
C THR A 249 2.84 -5.04 -21.56
N TYR A 250 2.31 -5.58 -22.67
CA TYR A 250 0.87 -5.83 -22.82
C TYR A 250 0.34 -6.89 -21.84
N ASP A 251 1.08 -7.98 -21.62
CA ASP A 251 0.71 -8.99 -20.62
C ASP A 251 0.64 -8.40 -19.21
N PHE A 252 1.58 -7.50 -18.89
CA PHE A 252 1.65 -6.80 -17.61
C PHE A 252 0.49 -5.82 -17.40
N ILE A 253 0.25 -4.90 -18.34
CA ILE A 253 -0.86 -3.93 -18.20
C ILE A 253 -2.22 -4.64 -18.19
N ARG A 254 -2.40 -5.72 -18.95
CA ARG A 254 -3.62 -6.54 -18.88
C ARG A 254 -3.83 -7.12 -17.47
N SER A 255 -2.76 -7.57 -16.80
CA SER A 255 -2.83 -8.05 -15.43
C SER A 255 -3.29 -6.96 -14.45
N ILE A 256 -2.67 -5.77 -14.52
CA ILE A 256 -3.04 -4.59 -13.72
C ILE A 256 -4.52 -4.27 -13.90
N LEU A 257 -4.96 -4.16 -15.15
CA LEU A 257 -6.32 -3.76 -15.48
C LEU A 257 -7.35 -4.84 -15.13
N ALA A 258 -7.02 -6.12 -15.28
CA ALA A 258 -7.89 -7.20 -14.85
C ALA A 258 -8.06 -7.19 -13.33
N HIS A 259 -6.98 -7.05 -12.57
CA HIS A 259 -7.05 -6.88 -11.11
C HIS A 259 -7.91 -5.66 -10.75
N TYR A 260 -7.67 -4.50 -11.38
CA TYR A 260 -8.42 -3.27 -11.13
C TYR A 260 -9.92 -3.45 -11.37
N THR A 261 -10.31 -3.97 -12.53
CA THR A 261 -11.72 -4.10 -12.95
C THR A 261 -12.49 -5.23 -12.25
N VAL A 262 -11.80 -6.22 -11.65
CA VAL A 262 -12.43 -7.19 -10.74
C VAL A 262 -12.87 -6.55 -9.45
N PHE A 263 -12.06 -5.66 -8.87
CA PHE A 263 -12.32 -5.14 -7.52
C PHE A 263 -13.10 -3.84 -7.49
N HIS A 264 -13.16 -3.11 -8.61
CA HIS A 264 -13.89 -1.85 -8.73
C HIS A 264 -15.12 -2.03 -9.62
N ALA A 265 -16.27 -1.56 -9.17
CA ALA A 265 -17.49 -1.58 -9.97
C ALA A 265 -17.41 -0.61 -11.17
N PRO A 266 -18.07 -0.91 -12.31
CA PRO A 266 -18.13 0.00 -13.46
C PRO A 266 -18.88 1.32 -13.15
N THR A 267 -19.68 1.36 -12.09
CA THR A 267 -20.32 2.58 -11.56
C THR A 267 -19.34 3.48 -10.80
N ASP A 268 -18.27 2.90 -10.26
CA ASP A 268 -17.33 3.57 -9.36
C ASP A 268 -16.04 3.94 -10.10
N ALA A 269 -15.68 3.19 -11.15
CA ALA A 269 -14.49 3.42 -11.96
C ALA A 269 -14.73 3.11 -13.45
N ARG A 270 -14.18 3.95 -14.33
CA ARG A 270 -14.22 3.79 -15.80
C ARG A 270 -12.81 3.59 -16.35
N LEU A 271 -12.71 2.81 -17.42
CA LEU A 271 -11.46 2.52 -18.11
C LEU A 271 -11.52 3.03 -19.55
N TYR A 272 -10.62 3.95 -19.88
CA TYR A 272 -10.41 4.49 -21.22
C TYR A 272 -9.09 4.00 -21.77
N VAL A 273 -9.06 3.67 -23.06
CA VAL A 273 -7.84 3.27 -23.76
C VAL A 273 -7.74 4.08 -25.04
N VAL A 274 -6.62 4.77 -25.21
CA VAL A 274 -6.30 5.56 -26.40
C VAL A 274 -5.01 5.00 -26.97
N GLY A 275 -4.95 4.71 -28.26
CA GLY A 275 -3.74 4.17 -28.87
C GLY A 275 -3.71 4.36 -30.38
N ALA A 276 -2.62 3.90 -31.01
CA ALA A 276 -2.55 3.85 -32.47
C ALA A 276 -3.39 2.69 -33.04
N PRO A 277 -3.83 2.74 -34.32
CA PRO A 277 -4.59 1.65 -34.95
C PRO A 277 -3.93 0.27 -34.82
N ALA A 278 -2.59 0.22 -34.86
CA ALA A 278 -1.80 -1.01 -34.72
C ALA A 278 -1.90 -1.67 -33.33
N ALA A 279 -2.22 -0.90 -32.28
CA ALA A 279 -2.38 -1.42 -30.91
C ALA A 279 -3.72 -2.13 -30.69
N ARG A 280 -4.73 -1.84 -31.52
CA ARG A 280 -6.11 -2.31 -31.34
C ARG A 280 -6.24 -3.82 -31.02
N PRO A 281 -5.54 -4.74 -31.71
CA PRO A 281 -5.65 -6.17 -31.41
C PRO A 281 -5.27 -6.54 -29.96
N GLN A 282 -4.40 -5.76 -29.31
CA GLN A 282 -3.97 -6.00 -27.93
C GLN A 282 -5.06 -5.62 -26.91
N TRP A 283 -6.04 -4.83 -27.33
CA TRP A 283 -7.11 -4.26 -26.50
C TRP A 283 -8.50 -4.80 -26.84
N ASP A 284 -8.64 -5.66 -27.85
CA ASP A 284 -9.92 -6.24 -28.26
C ASP A 284 -10.64 -7.00 -27.14
N TRP A 285 -9.93 -7.49 -26.13
CA TRP A 285 -10.52 -8.11 -24.94
C TRP A 285 -11.31 -7.08 -24.09
N ALA A 286 -10.83 -5.84 -24.01
CA ALA A 286 -11.40 -4.79 -23.16
C ALA A 286 -12.79 -4.33 -23.62
N ARG A 287 -13.15 -4.53 -24.90
CA ARG A 287 -14.48 -4.18 -25.44
C ARG A 287 -15.63 -4.90 -24.74
N TRP A 288 -15.32 -6.05 -24.13
CA TRP A 288 -16.28 -6.85 -23.39
C TRP A 288 -16.42 -6.40 -21.93
N LEU A 289 -15.52 -5.56 -21.42
CA LEU A 289 -15.58 -5.08 -20.05
C LEU A 289 -16.73 -4.09 -19.87
N PRO A 290 -17.53 -4.20 -18.78
CA PRO A 290 -18.57 -3.22 -18.48
C PRO A 290 -17.97 -1.83 -18.17
N HIS A 291 -16.71 -1.76 -17.76
CA HIS A 291 -15.98 -0.50 -17.49
C HIS A 291 -15.64 0.30 -18.74
N CYS A 292 -15.63 -0.34 -19.91
CA CYS A 292 -15.33 0.26 -21.21
C CYS A 292 -16.59 0.46 -22.08
N ASN A 293 -17.75 -0.04 -21.65
CA ASN A 293 -18.98 -0.04 -22.43
C ASN A 293 -20.06 0.84 -21.79
N THR A 294 -20.20 2.06 -22.31
CA THR A 294 -21.13 3.10 -21.82
C THR A 294 -22.52 3.02 -22.45
N SER A 295 -22.77 2.13 -23.41
CA SER A 295 -24.08 2.04 -24.11
C SER A 295 -25.27 1.76 -23.18
N ARG A 296 -25.02 1.38 -21.93
CA ARG A 296 -26.03 1.13 -20.89
C ARG A 296 -26.28 2.28 -19.92
N GLN A 297 -25.38 3.26 -19.81
CA GLN A 297 -25.45 4.32 -18.81
C GLN A 297 -25.03 5.65 -19.44
N GLN A 298 -26.00 6.32 -20.07
CA GLN A 298 -26.04 7.75 -20.41
C GLN A 298 -24.67 8.46 -20.58
N GLY A 299 -24.16 8.50 -21.82
CA GLY A 299 -23.23 9.55 -22.28
C GLY A 299 -21.75 9.17 -22.35
N THR A 300 -21.15 9.57 -23.48
CA THR A 300 -19.77 9.40 -24.00
C THR A 300 -19.47 8.03 -24.61
N GLY A 301 -18.86 8.04 -25.80
CA GLY A 301 -18.87 6.95 -26.79
C GLY A 301 -18.06 5.70 -26.45
N ASP A 302 -17.53 5.04 -27.47
CA ASP A 302 -16.66 3.87 -27.33
C ASP A 302 -15.40 4.27 -26.54
N LEU A 303 -15.22 3.74 -25.32
CA LEU A 303 -14.09 4.13 -24.44
C LEU A 303 -12.74 3.57 -24.92
N LEU A 304 -12.73 2.88 -26.06
CA LEU A 304 -11.58 2.37 -26.77
C LEU A 304 -11.37 3.17 -28.06
N CYS A 305 -10.35 4.01 -28.10
CA CYS A 305 -10.09 4.99 -29.15
C CYS A 305 -8.76 4.68 -29.88
N PHE A 306 -8.86 4.19 -31.11
CA PHE A 306 -7.68 3.88 -31.95
C PHE A 306 -7.61 4.63 -33.28
N ASP A 307 -8.75 5.19 -33.73
CA ASP A 307 -8.84 5.94 -34.98
C ASP A 307 -8.58 7.43 -34.71
N ALA A 308 -7.84 8.13 -35.58
CA ALA A 308 -7.42 9.52 -35.34
C ALA A 308 -8.60 10.47 -34.99
N ASP A 309 -9.71 10.38 -35.71
CA ASP A 309 -10.90 11.19 -35.45
C ASP A 309 -11.53 10.88 -34.08
N LYS A 310 -11.52 9.61 -33.67
CA LYS A 310 -12.05 9.19 -32.36
C LYS A 310 -11.13 9.62 -31.23
N VAL A 311 -9.82 9.51 -31.41
CA VAL A 311 -8.82 9.97 -30.45
C VAL A 311 -8.99 11.46 -30.18
N ARG A 312 -9.17 12.27 -31.22
CA ARG A 312 -9.38 13.71 -31.08
C ARG A 312 -10.68 14.04 -30.33
N ARG A 313 -11.80 13.44 -30.74
CA ARG A 313 -13.09 13.61 -30.05
C ARG A 313 -13.03 13.16 -28.59
N PHE A 314 -12.31 12.08 -28.31
CA PHE A 314 -12.11 11.59 -26.97
C PHE A 314 -11.44 12.64 -26.08
N TRP A 315 -10.37 13.28 -26.54
CA TRP A 315 -9.71 14.32 -25.76
C TRP A 315 -10.59 15.54 -25.53
N ASP A 316 -11.37 15.96 -26.54
CA ASP A 316 -12.35 17.05 -26.41
C ASP A 316 -13.45 16.73 -25.37
N GLU A 317 -14.02 15.51 -25.44
CA GLU A 317 -15.04 15.03 -24.50
C GLU A 317 -14.48 14.90 -23.08
N LEU A 318 -13.26 14.38 -22.95
CA LEU A 318 -12.60 14.23 -21.66
C LEU A 318 -12.27 15.60 -21.06
N GLN A 319 -11.76 16.55 -21.84
CA GLN A 319 -11.51 17.90 -21.37
C GLN A 319 -12.78 18.53 -20.81
N THR A 320 -13.89 18.43 -21.54
CA THR A 320 -15.19 18.97 -21.12
C THR A 320 -15.64 18.36 -19.78
N GLU A 321 -15.46 17.06 -19.59
CA GLU A 321 -15.79 16.38 -18.32
C GLU A 321 -14.85 16.82 -17.18
N LEU A 322 -13.55 16.96 -17.43
CA LEU A 322 -12.58 17.43 -16.42
C LEU A 322 -12.89 18.86 -15.96
N GLU A 323 -13.20 19.76 -16.89
CA GLU A 323 -13.60 21.14 -16.59
C GLU A 323 -14.90 21.18 -15.79
N ARG A 324 -15.88 20.35 -16.16
CA ARG A 324 -17.13 20.19 -15.39
C ARG A 324 -16.86 19.75 -13.96
N ARG A 325 -15.97 18.76 -13.74
CA ARG A 325 -15.57 18.31 -12.39
C ARG A 325 -14.88 19.40 -11.60
N GLN A 326 -13.99 20.16 -12.24
CA GLN A 326 -13.29 21.28 -11.62
C GLN A 326 -14.28 22.34 -11.11
N LEU A 327 -15.29 22.69 -11.91
CA LEU A 327 -16.33 23.65 -11.51
C LEU A 327 -17.15 23.11 -10.32
N ARG A 328 -17.54 21.82 -10.36
CA ARG A 328 -18.31 21.19 -9.28
C ARG A 328 -17.55 21.05 -7.97
N LEU A 329 -16.23 20.92 -8.02
CA LEU A 329 -15.36 20.90 -6.83
C LEU A 329 -15.24 22.28 -6.17
N ALA A 330 -15.37 23.36 -6.95
CA ALA A 330 -15.38 24.71 -6.40
C ALA A 330 -16.70 25.03 -5.67
N ASP A 331 -17.77 24.33 -6.01
CA ASP A 331 -19.08 24.46 -5.40
C ASP A 331 -19.17 23.66 -4.09
N LYS A 332 -19.25 24.37 -2.96
CA LYS A 332 -19.27 23.78 -1.61
C LYS A 332 -20.61 23.15 -1.24
N ASP A 333 -21.68 23.44 -1.98
CA ASP A 333 -23.03 22.93 -1.70
C ASP A 333 -23.32 21.57 -2.39
N ASN A 334 -22.33 21.01 -3.12
CA ASN A 334 -22.48 19.71 -3.77
C ASN A 334 -22.56 18.57 -2.75
N GLN A 335 -23.70 17.85 -2.73
CA GLN A 335 -23.90 16.68 -1.87
C GLN A 335 -23.22 15.41 -2.42
N THR A 336 -22.89 15.37 -3.71
CA THR A 336 -22.27 14.20 -4.38
C THR A 336 -20.81 14.46 -4.70
N ASP A 337 -19.94 13.47 -4.47
CA ASP A 337 -18.52 13.52 -4.85
C ASP A 337 -18.37 13.66 -6.39
N PRO A 338 -17.92 14.82 -6.91
CA PRO A 338 -17.81 15.07 -8.35
C PRO A 338 -16.65 14.29 -8.98
N THR A 339 -15.78 13.67 -8.18
CA THR A 339 -14.63 12.89 -8.65
C THR A 339 -14.99 11.46 -9.04
N LEU A 340 -16.25 11.06 -8.84
CA LEU A 340 -16.78 9.75 -9.20
C LEU A 340 -17.58 9.80 -10.52
N PRO A 341 -17.51 8.75 -11.37
CA PRO A 341 -16.62 7.60 -11.26
C PRO A 341 -15.15 8.00 -11.46
N HIS A 342 -14.22 7.25 -10.85
CA HIS A 342 -12.80 7.46 -11.07
C HIS A 342 -12.44 7.13 -12.54
N LEU A 343 -11.78 8.04 -13.24
CA LEU A 343 -11.46 7.86 -14.67
C LEU A 343 -10.01 7.38 -14.81
N LEU A 344 -9.82 6.12 -15.22
CA LEU A 344 -8.51 5.56 -15.54
C LEU A 344 -8.29 5.61 -17.06
N VAL A 345 -7.32 6.40 -17.50
CA VAL A 345 -6.98 6.61 -18.91
C VAL A 345 -5.65 5.93 -19.21
N VAL A 346 -5.64 5.01 -20.18
CA VAL A 346 -4.43 4.37 -20.69
C VAL A 346 -4.11 4.95 -22.06
N VAL A 347 -2.92 5.50 -22.22
CA VAL A 347 -2.38 5.98 -23.50
C VAL A 347 -1.34 4.98 -23.97
N ASP A 348 -1.66 4.22 -25.02
CA ASP A 348 -0.81 3.19 -25.59
C ASP A 348 0.09 3.73 -26.72
N GLY A 349 1.29 4.14 -26.32
CA GLY A 349 2.36 4.57 -27.22
C GLY A 349 3.35 3.47 -27.63
N LEU A 350 3.12 2.19 -27.28
CA LEU A 350 4.09 1.11 -27.57
C LEU A 350 4.28 0.87 -29.07
N THR A 351 3.21 1.04 -29.85
CA THR A 351 3.21 0.86 -31.31
C THR A 351 3.03 2.20 -32.06
N ALA A 352 3.14 3.32 -31.36
CA ALA A 352 2.97 4.66 -31.93
C ALA A 352 4.26 5.12 -32.60
N GLN A 353 4.62 4.51 -33.73
CA GLN A 353 5.76 4.91 -34.54
C GLN A 353 5.29 5.57 -35.85
N GLY A 354 5.88 6.72 -36.19
CA GLY A 354 5.63 7.46 -37.43
C GLY A 354 5.09 8.87 -37.22
N GLU A 355 5.32 9.76 -38.20
CA GLU A 355 4.89 11.17 -38.17
C GLU A 355 3.36 11.34 -38.17
N ASP A 356 2.63 10.38 -38.75
CA ASP A 356 1.16 10.38 -38.85
C ASP A 356 0.44 9.71 -37.66
N SER A 357 1.16 9.38 -36.58
CA SER A 357 0.54 8.75 -35.41
C SER A 357 -0.44 9.73 -34.75
N PRO A 358 -1.69 9.30 -34.44
CA PRO A 358 -2.67 10.15 -33.74
C PRO A 358 -2.22 10.51 -32.32
N LEU A 359 -1.17 9.86 -31.81
CA LEU A 359 -0.64 10.11 -30.48
C LEU A 359 0.45 11.18 -30.44
N ASN A 360 0.96 11.64 -31.59
CA ASN A 360 2.05 12.63 -31.64
C ASN A 360 1.64 13.98 -31.01
N ALA A 361 0.36 14.33 -31.06
CA ALA A 361 -0.18 15.55 -30.47
C ALA A 361 -0.60 15.40 -28.99
N VAL A 362 -0.54 14.19 -28.40
CA VAL A 362 -1.10 13.92 -27.06
C VAL A 362 -0.49 14.80 -25.97
N GLN A 363 0.80 15.12 -26.06
CA GLN A 363 1.46 16.00 -25.09
C GLN A 363 0.96 17.46 -25.16
N ALA A 364 0.43 17.88 -26.31
CA ALA A 364 -0.13 19.23 -26.51
C ALA A 364 -1.61 19.32 -26.11
N GLU A 365 -2.28 18.20 -25.84
CA GLU A 365 -3.70 18.17 -25.49
C GLU A 365 -3.94 18.76 -24.09
N ALA A 366 -4.89 19.70 -24.00
CA ALA A 366 -5.23 20.36 -22.75
C ALA A 366 -5.75 19.36 -21.69
N ALA A 367 -6.52 18.36 -22.10
CA ALA A 367 -6.96 17.27 -21.23
C ALA A 367 -5.78 16.55 -20.56
N VAL A 368 -4.72 16.25 -21.31
CA VAL A 368 -3.53 15.56 -20.80
C VAL A 368 -2.80 16.43 -19.77
N SER A 369 -2.66 17.72 -20.04
CA SER A 369 -2.08 18.68 -19.09
C SER A 369 -2.88 18.72 -17.77
N LEU A 370 -4.22 18.77 -17.84
CA LEU A 370 -5.08 18.72 -16.66
C LEU A 370 -4.93 17.39 -15.88
N LEU A 371 -4.85 16.26 -16.58
CA LEU A 371 -4.62 14.95 -15.96
C LEU A 371 -3.26 14.88 -15.26
N LEU A 372 -2.20 15.41 -15.87
CA LEU A 372 -0.83 15.40 -15.34
C LEU A 372 -0.65 16.35 -14.15
N GLN A 373 -1.41 17.45 -14.08
CA GLN A 373 -1.28 18.45 -13.02
C GLN A 373 -2.27 18.26 -11.87
N ARG A 374 -3.50 17.81 -12.15
CA ARG A 374 -4.63 17.83 -11.20
C ARG A 374 -5.40 16.50 -11.11
N GLY A 375 -4.80 15.39 -11.53
CA GLY A 375 -5.50 14.10 -11.57
C GLY A 375 -6.08 13.65 -10.23
N THR A 376 -5.36 13.82 -9.12
CA THR A 376 -5.89 13.51 -7.77
C THR A 376 -7.17 14.27 -7.46
N ASP A 377 -7.18 15.59 -7.69
CA ASP A 377 -8.32 16.46 -7.39
C ASP A 377 -9.56 16.08 -8.22
N LEU A 378 -9.34 15.70 -9.48
CA LEU A 378 -10.40 15.41 -10.45
C LEU A 378 -10.87 13.95 -10.41
N GLY A 379 -10.24 13.12 -9.57
CA GLY A 379 -10.51 11.68 -9.49
C GLY A 379 -10.13 10.95 -10.76
N THR A 380 -9.01 11.30 -11.36
CA THR A 380 -8.54 10.71 -12.61
C THR A 380 -7.12 10.21 -12.49
N THR A 381 -6.75 9.29 -13.38
CA THR A 381 -5.40 8.75 -13.48
C THR A 381 -5.07 8.48 -14.93
N ILE A 382 -3.84 8.79 -15.33
CA ILE A 382 -3.30 8.52 -16.65
C ILE A 382 -2.10 7.58 -16.56
N ILE A 383 -2.10 6.56 -17.41
CA ILE A 383 -1.01 5.60 -17.58
C ILE A 383 -0.52 5.66 -19.02
N PHE A 384 0.74 6.04 -19.23
CA PHE A 384 1.40 6.01 -20.53
C PHE A 384 2.14 4.70 -20.72
N LEU A 385 1.87 3.97 -21.80
CA LEU A 385 2.69 2.83 -22.22
C LEU A 385 3.68 3.30 -23.28
N VAL A 386 4.97 3.11 -23.04
CA VAL A 386 6.03 3.56 -23.96
C VAL A 386 7.10 2.48 -24.13
N PRO A 387 7.78 2.42 -25.28
CA PRO A 387 8.81 1.40 -25.51
C PRO A 387 10.06 1.64 -24.65
N GLU A 388 10.38 2.91 -24.39
CA GLU A 388 11.57 3.32 -23.63
C GLU A 388 11.23 4.37 -22.58
N ARG A 389 11.99 4.34 -21.48
CA ARG A 389 11.86 5.29 -20.36
C ARG A 389 11.98 6.76 -20.80
N SER A 390 12.86 7.04 -21.77
CA SER A 390 13.10 8.38 -22.31
C SER A 390 11.86 9.04 -22.91
N MET A 391 10.86 8.25 -23.30
CA MET A 391 9.61 8.70 -23.89
C MET A 391 8.50 8.94 -22.85
N VAL A 392 8.73 8.61 -21.58
CA VAL A 392 7.77 8.91 -20.51
C VAL A 392 7.71 10.44 -20.32
N PRO A 393 6.51 11.05 -20.31
CA PRO A 393 6.36 12.48 -20.02
C PRO A 393 7.00 12.88 -18.68
N SER A 394 7.68 14.02 -18.66
CA SER A 394 8.42 14.52 -17.49
C SER A 394 7.57 14.75 -16.24
N GLU A 395 6.29 15.01 -16.45
CA GLU A 395 5.28 15.30 -15.43
C GLU A 395 4.70 14.03 -14.80
N CYS A 396 5.07 12.84 -15.28
CA CYS A 396 4.72 11.58 -14.63
C CYS A 396 5.37 11.49 -13.25
N GLN A 397 4.60 11.06 -12.26
CA GLN A 397 5.04 10.98 -10.87
C GLN A 397 5.81 9.70 -10.57
N ALA A 398 5.55 8.63 -11.32
CA ALA A 398 6.30 7.40 -11.19
C ALA A 398 6.45 6.66 -12.53
N ILE A 399 7.50 5.85 -12.58
CA ILE A 399 7.88 5.06 -13.75
C ILE A 399 7.97 3.59 -13.35
N ILE A 400 7.42 2.72 -14.18
CA ILE A 400 7.53 1.27 -14.09
C ILE A 400 8.29 0.78 -15.32
N GLU A 401 9.48 0.22 -15.12
CA GLU A 401 10.26 -0.41 -16.19
C GLU A 401 9.99 -1.91 -16.18
N ILE A 402 9.69 -2.48 -17.35
CA ILE A 402 9.39 -3.90 -17.56
C ILE A 402 10.55 -4.55 -18.33
N GLU A 403 11.20 -5.52 -17.69
CA GLU A 403 12.35 -6.24 -18.24
C GLU A 403 12.09 -7.74 -18.26
N PRO A 404 12.27 -8.43 -19.41
CA PRO A 404 12.21 -9.88 -19.46
C PRO A 404 13.42 -10.48 -18.73
N VAL A 405 13.18 -11.51 -17.92
CA VAL A 405 14.22 -12.27 -17.20
C VAL A 405 14.14 -13.73 -17.68
N GLU A 406 15.18 -14.55 -17.41
CA GLU A 406 15.21 -15.97 -17.82
C GLU A 406 13.92 -16.71 -17.44
N GLU A 407 13.42 -16.46 -16.23
CA GLU A 407 12.14 -16.97 -15.74
C GLU A 407 11.18 -15.79 -15.49
N GLY A 408 10.34 -15.48 -16.49
CA GLY A 408 9.25 -14.51 -16.35
C GLY A 408 9.63 -13.08 -16.74
N VAL A 409 9.11 -12.11 -16.00
CA VAL A 409 9.28 -10.67 -16.25
C VAL A 409 9.48 -9.99 -14.90
N ALA A 410 10.49 -9.13 -14.79
CA ALA A 410 10.68 -8.29 -13.62
C ALA A 410 10.12 -6.89 -13.88
N PHE A 411 9.63 -6.25 -12.82
CA PHE A 411 9.31 -4.83 -12.84
C PHE A 411 10.26 -4.07 -11.93
N ARG A 412 10.58 -2.83 -12.32
CA ARG A 412 11.28 -1.84 -11.49
C ARG A 412 10.40 -0.62 -11.39
N TYR A 413 9.95 -0.30 -10.18
CA TYR A 413 9.16 0.88 -9.88
C TYR A 413 10.04 1.95 -9.24
N ALA A 414 9.92 3.19 -9.69
CA ALA A 414 10.56 4.34 -9.07
C ALA A 414 9.67 5.60 -9.19
N GLU A 415 9.53 6.34 -8.10
CA GLU A 415 8.90 7.67 -8.14
C GLU A 415 9.92 8.76 -8.46
N VAL A 416 9.44 9.83 -9.11
CA VAL A 416 10.23 11.02 -9.40
C VAL A 416 10.49 11.80 -8.11
N GLY A 417 11.74 12.17 -7.88
CA GLY A 417 12.16 12.90 -6.69
C GLY A 417 13.41 12.33 -6.04
N ILE A 418 13.77 12.87 -4.88
CA ILE A 418 14.92 12.45 -4.07
C ILE A 418 14.41 11.60 -2.91
N ASN A 419 15.11 10.51 -2.58
CA ASN A 419 14.77 9.58 -1.50
C ASN A 419 13.35 8.99 -1.62
N THR A 420 12.90 8.79 -2.85
CA THR A 420 11.61 8.20 -3.15
C THR A 420 11.62 6.67 -3.01
N PRO A 421 10.46 6.05 -2.73
CA PRO A 421 10.34 4.60 -2.68
C PRO A 421 10.66 3.99 -4.04
N ARG A 422 11.39 2.86 -4.00
CA ARG A 422 11.74 2.05 -5.17
C ARG A 422 11.44 0.60 -4.86
N TYR A 423 10.79 -0.06 -5.80
CA TYR A 423 10.46 -1.47 -5.67
C TYR A 423 10.98 -2.24 -6.88
N VAL A 424 11.43 -3.46 -6.62
CA VAL A 424 11.81 -4.43 -7.65
C VAL A 424 11.14 -5.73 -7.29
N GLY A 425 10.63 -6.44 -8.30
CA GLY A 425 9.94 -7.70 -8.09
C GLY A 425 9.59 -8.42 -9.38
N GLU A 426 8.93 -9.56 -9.23
CA GLU A 426 8.37 -10.34 -10.32
C GLU A 426 7.03 -9.72 -10.75
N ALA A 427 6.91 -9.41 -12.03
CA ALA A 427 5.77 -8.75 -12.63
C ALA A 427 4.66 -9.75 -12.95
N ASP A 428 3.42 -9.43 -12.56
CA ASP A 428 2.28 -10.26 -12.92
C ASP A 428 2.01 -10.19 -14.43
N GLN A 429 1.64 -11.31 -15.04
CA GLN A 429 1.34 -11.39 -16.48
C GLN A 429 -0.02 -12.02 -16.71
N LEU A 430 -0.79 -11.46 -17.64
CA LEU A 430 -2.05 -12.03 -18.09
C LEU A 430 -2.14 -12.00 -19.61
N ILE A 431 -1.92 -13.13 -20.29
CA ILE A 431 -1.90 -13.28 -21.76
C ILE A 431 -3.27 -12.96 -22.40
N THR A 432 -3.28 -12.41 -23.63
CA THR A 432 -4.48 -11.89 -24.31
C THR A 432 -5.59 -12.92 -24.41
N THR A 433 -5.25 -14.17 -24.77
CA THR A 433 -6.22 -15.25 -24.89
C THR A 433 -6.97 -15.46 -23.58
N ARG A 434 -6.26 -15.54 -22.44
CA ARG A 434 -6.90 -15.70 -21.11
C ARG A 434 -7.69 -14.45 -20.72
N ALA A 435 -7.16 -13.27 -20.99
CA ALA A 435 -7.85 -11.99 -20.74
C ALA A 435 -9.19 -11.90 -21.48
N GLU A 436 -9.27 -12.38 -22.73
CA GLU A 436 -10.52 -12.41 -23.47
C GLU A 436 -11.46 -13.53 -22.98
N THR A 437 -10.98 -14.78 -22.95
CA THR A 437 -11.84 -15.96 -22.76
C THR A 437 -12.27 -16.19 -21.31
N GLU A 438 -11.35 -16.01 -20.36
CA GLU A 438 -11.59 -16.28 -18.94
C GLU A 438 -12.05 -15.04 -18.18
N PHE A 439 -11.67 -13.85 -18.62
CA PHE A 439 -11.89 -12.63 -17.84
C PHE A 439 -13.00 -11.74 -18.39
N ALA A 440 -12.75 -11.00 -19.48
CA ALA A 440 -13.66 -9.94 -19.90
C ALA A 440 -15.02 -10.45 -20.35
N ARG A 441 -15.07 -11.58 -21.07
CA ARG A 441 -16.35 -12.21 -21.45
C ARG A 441 -17.16 -12.70 -20.25
N ARG A 442 -16.52 -13.02 -19.12
CA ARG A 442 -17.24 -13.41 -17.89
C ARG A 442 -17.88 -12.23 -17.18
N LEU A 443 -17.24 -11.07 -17.22
CA LEU A 443 -17.74 -9.81 -16.67
C LEU A 443 -18.80 -9.13 -17.56
N ALA A 444 -18.73 -9.31 -18.88
CA ALA A 444 -19.62 -8.65 -19.85
C ALA A 444 -21.15 -8.66 -19.53
N PRO A 445 -21.76 -9.77 -19.07
CA PRO A 445 -23.19 -9.77 -18.77
C PRO A 445 -23.56 -9.17 -17.41
N LEU A 446 -22.58 -8.85 -16.56
CA LEU A 446 -22.80 -8.41 -15.19
C LEU A 446 -23.11 -6.91 -15.15
N ALA A 447 -24.07 -6.54 -14.32
CA ALA A 447 -24.39 -5.16 -13.98
C ALA A 447 -24.51 -5.03 -12.46
N VAL A 448 -24.12 -3.88 -11.92
CA VAL A 448 -24.28 -3.59 -10.50
C VAL A 448 -25.76 -3.32 -10.23
N ARG A 449 -26.33 -3.94 -9.19
CA ARG A 449 -27.61 -3.47 -8.65
C ARG A 449 -27.37 -2.13 -7.98
N THR A 450 -27.82 -1.04 -8.58
CA THR A 450 -28.10 0.17 -7.83
C THR A 450 -29.32 -0.15 -6.96
N THR A 451 -29.14 -0.18 -5.64
CA THR A 451 -30.28 -0.30 -4.73
C THR A 451 -31.24 0.85 -5.01
N TYR A 452 -32.54 0.54 -5.06
CA TYR A 452 -33.61 1.53 -5.15
C TYR A 452 -33.34 2.66 -4.13
N GLY A 453 -33.13 3.87 -4.63
CA GLY A 453 -32.88 5.08 -3.83
C GLY A 453 -31.47 5.67 -3.88
N ALA A 454 -30.49 5.03 -4.51
CA ALA A 454 -29.16 5.65 -4.73
C ALA A 454 -29.17 6.79 -5.77
N ASP A 455 -30.17 6.81 -6.67
CA ASP A 455 -30.45 7.87 -7.65
C ASP A 455 -31.68 8.72 -7.28
N LEU A 456 -32.25 8.55 -6.08
CA LEU A 456 -33.26 9.50 -5.62
C LEU A 456 -32.53 10.80 -5.31
N ALA A 457 -32.85 11.86 -6.05
CA ALA A 457 -32.41 13.20 -5.72
C ALA A 457 -32.74 13.46 -4.24
N THR A 458 -31.71 13.72 -3.43
CA THR A 458 -31.83 13.95 -1.98
C THR A 458 -32.78 15.11 -1.68
N ALA A 459 -32.92 16.03 -2.63
CA ALA A 459 -33.96 17.02 -2.71
C ALA A 459 -34.32 17.24 -4.20
N VAL A 460 -35.61 17.35 -4.50
CA VAL A 460 -36.12 17.83 -5.79
C VAL A 460 -36.63 19.24 -5.54
N THR A 461 -36.23 20.21 -6.37
CA THR A 461 -36.75 21.57 -6.22
C THR A 461 -38.25 21.60 -6.56
N LEU A 462 -39.03 22.46 -5.91
CA LEU A 462 -40.46 22.60 -6.22
C LEU A 462 -40.70 22.89 -7.71
N ILE A 463 -39.77 23.62 -8.35
CA ILE A 463 -39.81 23.99 -9.77
C ILE A 463 -39.67 22.73 -10.65
N GLU A 464 -38.70 21.85 -10.36
CA GLU A 464 -38.55 20.56 -11.04
C GLU A 464 -39.76 19.64 -10.79
N MET A 465 -40.31 19.65 -9.58
CA MET A 465 -41.50 18.86 -9.25
C MET A 465 -42.74 19.34 -10.02
N LEU A 466 -42.80 20.63 -10.34
CA LEU A 466 -43.84 21.24 -11.18
C LEU A 466 -43.53 21.16 -12.67
N ALA A 467 -42.42 20.53 -13.07
CA ALA A 467 -41.95 20.43 -14.45
C ALA A 467 -41.83 21.79 -15.17
N ALA A 468 -41.45 22.83 -14.42
CA ALA A 468 -41.18 24.18 -14.93
C ALA A 468 -39.67 24.44 -14.92
N ASN A 469 -39.17 25.31 -15.79
CA ASN A 469 -37.77 25.75 -15.78
C ASN A 469 -37.61 27.15 -15.17
N THR A 470 -38.66 27.97 -15.20
CA THR A 470 -38.69 29.28 -14.56
C THR A 470 -39.97 29.49 -13.75
N VAL A 471 -39.96 30.47 -12.85
CA VAL A 471 -41.12 30.79 -12.00
C VAL A 471 -42.28 31.33 -12.84
N GLU A 472 -42.01 32.01 -13.97
CA GLU A 472 -43.06 32.55 -14.83
C GLU A 472 -43.85 31.47 -15.59
N GLU A 473 -43.27 30.28 -15.78
CA GLU A 473 -43.93 29.15 -16.44
C GLU A 473 -44.96 28.46 -15.53
N ILE A 474 -44.93 28.71 -14.22
CA ILE A 474 -45.86 28.12 -13.27
C ILE A 474 -47.21 28.86 -13.37
N PRO A 475 -48.31 28.19 -13.78
CA PRO A 475 -49.56 28.86 -14.05
C PRO A 475 -50.38 29.06 -12.77
N ILE A 476 -49.84 29.85 -11.83
CA ILE A 476 -50.31 30.05 -10.46
C ILE A 476 -51.80 30.44 -10.42
N LEU A 477 -52.20 31.44 -11.20
CA LEU A 477 -53.58 31.95 -11.21
C LEU A 477 -54.58 30.86 -11.63
N SER A 478 -54.24 30.09 -12.66
CA SER A 478 -55.12 29.03 -13.18
C SER A 478 -55.24 27.84 -12.20
N GLN A 479 -54.18 27.55 -11.45
CA GLN A 479 -54.19 26.49 -10.45
C GLN A 479 -55.01 26.91 -9.24
N TRP A 480 -54.90 28.16 -8.77
CA TRP A 480 -55.71 28.73 -7.70
C TRP A 480 -57.21 28.75 -8.01
N GLU A 481 -57.61 29.05 -9.25
CA GLU A 481 -59.01 28.99 -9.64
C GLU A 481 -59.56 27.54 -9.63
N LYS A 482 -58.72 26.55 -9.95
CA LYS A 482 -59.10 25.13 -9.95
C LYS A 482 -59.28 24.57 -8.54
N THR A 483 -58.43 24.94 -7.57
CA THR A 483 -58.54 24.49 -6.17
C THR A 483 -59.66 25.17 -5.39
N ARG A 484 -60.22 26.25 -5.92
CA ARG A 484 -61.34 26.97 -5.29
C ARG A 484 -62.70 26.27 -5.45
N LYS A 485 -62.78 25.26 -6.32
CA LYS A 485 -63.97 24.43 -6.50
C LYS A 485 -63.90 23.22 -5.56
N PRO A 486 -64.89 23.01 -4.67
CA PRO A 486 -64.86 21.96 -3.64
C PRO A 486 -64.94 20.53 -4.18
N GLU A 487 -65.03 20.35 -5.49
CA GLU A 487 -65.10 19.04 -6.15
C GLU A 487 -63.70 18.40 -6.35
N ASN A 488 -62.62 19.14 -6.10
CA ASN A 488 -61.23 18.72 -6.35
C ASN A 488 -60.33 18.73 -5.08
N SER A 489 -60.93 18.81 -3.89
CA SER A 489 -60.23 18.73 -2.59
C SER A 489 -60.33 17.36 -1.97
#